data_AF-A0A3D4NNF6-F1
#
_entry.id   AF-A0A3D4NNF6-F1
#
_cell.length_a   1.000
_cell.length_b   1.000
_cell.length_c   1.000
_cell.angle_alpha   90.00
_cell.angle_beta   90.00
_cell.angle_gamma   90.00
#
_symmetry.space_group_name_H-M   'P 1'
#
loop_
_entity.id
_entity.type
_entity.pdbx_description
1 polymer ?
#
loop_
_entity_poly.entity_id
_entity_poly.type
_entity_poly.pdbx_seq_one_letter_code
_entity_poly.pdbx_strand_id
1 'polypeptide(L)'
;MRNLLRGMLVVICCLAGIAAADEKNILVTSGSDRATPIAVVPFGNQGGSVLPDDMAEIIGNDLRNSGYYSPIPKQNMISQPSQASEIIFRDFKALGAQYVMVGSVAPAGGRLQVQYALFNVATEQQVLTGSVSGSVDQLRDMSHYIADQSFEKLTGIKGAFSTRLLYVTAERFSEKNTRYTLQRSDYDGARAV
;
A
#
# COMPACT_ATOMS: atom_id res chain seq x y z
N MET A 1 -34.61 31.97 -27.88
CA MET A 1 -33.19 32.07 -27.44
C MET A 1 -33.00 32.25 -25.94
N ARG A 2 -33.72 33.16 -25.26
CA ARG A 2 -33.52 33.45 -23.82
C ARG A 2 -33.83 32.27 -22.87
N ASN A 3 -34.73 31.37 -23.24
CA ASN A 3 -35.08 30.18 -22.43
C ASN A 3 -34.09 29.02 -22.62
N LEU A 4 -33.46 28.91 -23.80
CA LEU A 4 -32.36 27.98 -24.07
C LEU A 4 -31.11 28.35 -23.27
N LEU A 5 -30.81 29.66 -23.17
CA LEU A 5 -29.69 30.15 -22.37
C LEU A 5 -29.86 29.86 -20.87
N ARG A 6 -31.10 29.93 -20.37
CA ARG A 6 -31.43 29.58 -18.97
C ARG A 6 -31.32 28.08 -18.68
N GLY A 7 -31.74 27.24 -19.62
CA GLY A 7 -31.56 25.78 -19.50
C GLY A 7 -30.09 25.38 -19.47
N MET A 8 -29.26 26.02 -20.30
CA MET A 8 -27.82 25.76 -20.34
C MET A 8 -27.10 26.18 -19.04
N LEU A 9 -27.54 27.27 -18.40
CA LEU A 9 -26.97 27.75 -17.14
C LEU A 9 -27.26 26.80 -15.96
N VAL A 10 -28.45 26.18 -15.95
CA VAL A 10 -28.84 25.21 -14.89
C VAL A 10 -28.03 23.91 -15.02
N VAL A 11 -27.79 23.43 -16.24
CA VAL A 11 -26.97 22.23 -16.48
C VAL A 11 -25.51 22.47 -16.07
N ILE A 12 -24.96 23.66 -16.35
CA ILE A 12 -23.59 24.03 -15.96
C ILE A 12 -23.44 24.12 -14.44
N CYS A 13 -24.44 24.62 -13.71
CA CYS A 13 -24.39 24.64 -12.24
C CYS A 13 -24.46 23.25 -11.59
N CYS A 14 -25.16 22.28 -12.19
CA CYS A 14 -25.21 20.92 -11.66
C CYS A 14 -23.90 20.12 -11.85
N LEU A 15 -23.06 20.52 -12.80
CA LEU A 15 -21.75 19.89 -13.05
C LEU A 15 -20.64 20.39 -12.10
N ALA A 16 -20.85 21.52 -11.40
CA ALA A 16 -19.85 22.12 -10.52
C ALA A 16 -19.83 21.54 -9.08
N GLY A 17 -20.75 20.62 -8.75
CA GLY A 17 -20.94 20.10 -7.39
C GLY A 17 -20.20 18.82 -7.04
N ILE A 18 -19.38 18.26 -7.94
CA ILE A 18 -18.60 17.05 -7.67
C ILE A 18 -17.32 17.45 -6.94
N ALA A 19 -17.44 17.92 -5.70
CA ALA A 19 -16.31 17.95 -4.80
C ALA A 19 -15.98 16.49 -4.46
N ALA A 20 -14.99 15.93 -5.14
CA ALA A 20 -14.37 14.69 -4.71
C ALA A 20 -13.81 14.97 -3.31
N ALA A 21 -14.34 14.28 -2.30
CA ALA A 21 -13.71 14.25 -0.99
C ALA A 21 -12.30 13.70 -1.20
N ASP A 22 -11.30 14.55 -1.01
CA ASP A 22 -9.90 14.15 -1.10
C ASP A 22 -9.67 13.10 -0.02
N GLU A 23 -9.63 11.85 -0.46
CA GLU A 23 -9.33 10.72 0.41
C GLU A 23 -8.00 11.03 1.07
N LYS A 24 -7.99 10.92 2.40
CA LYS A 24 -6.96 11.47 3.28
C LYS A 24 -5.65 10.68 3.14
N ASN A 25 -5.00 10.83 2.01
CA ASN A 25 -3.84 10.07 1.62
C ASN A 25 -2.60 10.71 2.24
N ILE A 26 -1.74 9.89 2.85
CA ILE A 26 -0.40 10.33 3.23
C ILE A 26 0.33 10.74 1.94
N LEU A 27 0.62 12.04 1.83
CA LEU A 27 1.37 12.60 0.72
C LEU A 27 2.83 12.76 1.17
N VAL A 28 3.72 11.91 0.64
CA VAL A 28 5.15 12.02 0.91
C VAL A 28 5.70 13.18 0.07
N THR A 29 5.90 14.34 0.69
CA THR A 29 6.30 15.59 0.01
C THR A 29 7.81 15.68 -0.26
N SER A 30 8.62 14.84 0.39
CA SER A 30 10.06 14.73 0.14
C SER A 30 10.57 13.33 0.51
N GLY A 31 11.19 12.63 -0.43
CA GLY A 31 11.91 11.37 -0.16
C GLY A 31 13.36 11.62 0.28
N SER A 32 13.98 10.64 0.94
CA SER A 32 15.42 10.65 1.19
C SER A 32 16.19 10.40 -0.11
N ASP A 33 17.18 11.24 -0.44
CA ASP A 33 18.12 11.03 -1.56
C ASP A 33 18.91 9.70 -1.45
N ARG A 34 18.77 8.98 -0.32
CA ARG A 34 19.44 7.71 -0.01
C ARG A 34 18.47 6.55 0.21
N ALA A 35 17.20 6.67 -0.19
CA ALA A 35 16.24 5.58 -0.06
C ALA A 35 16.69 4.34 -0.86
N THR A 36 16.73 3.18 -0.19
CA THR A 36 17.24 1.94 -0.76
C THR A 36 16.23 1.34 -1.73
N PRO A 37 16.58 1.10 -3.02
CA PRO A 37 15.65 0.48 -3.95
C PRO A 37 15.27 -0.95 -3.54
N ILE A 38 13.97 -1.22 -3.51
CA ILE A 38 13.41 -2.55 -3.17
C ILE A 38 12.33 -2.93 -4.17
N ALA A 39 12.36 -4.15 -4.68
CA ALA A 39 11.28 -4.69 -5.49
C ALA A 39 10.30 -5.44 -4.59
N VAL A 40 9.06 -4.97 -4.45
CA VAL A 40 7.98 -5.74 -3.84
C VAL A 40 7.11 -6.28 -4.97
N VAL A 41 7.32 -7.55 -5.31
CA VAL A 41 6.70 -8.17 -6.48
C VAL A 41 5.22 -8.45 -6.18
N PRO A 42 4.29 -8.26 -7.15
CA PRO A 42 2.89 -8.63 -6.99
C PRO A 42 2.74 -10.07 -6.48
N PHE A 43 2.02 -10.23 -5.37
CA PHE A 43 1.86 -11.54 -4.75
C PHE A 43 1.00 -12.45 -5.65
N GLY A 44 1.47 -13.68 -5.88
CA GLY A 44 0.74 -14.66 -6.68
C GLY A 44 -0.54 -15.12 -5.98
N ASN A 45 -1.69 -15.01 -6.64
CA ASN A 45 -2.97 -15.45 -6.08
C ASN A 45 -3.36 -16.84 -6.59
N GLN A 46 -3.22 -17.85 -5.74
CA GLN A 46 -3.51 -19.24 -6.07
C GLN A 46 -5.00 -19.60 -5.93
N GLY A 47 -5.81 -18.74 -5.30
CA GLY A 47 -7.23 -18.99 -5.03
C GLY A 47 -8.18 -18.62 -6.17
N GLY A 48 -7.68 -17.97 -7.22
CA GLY A 48 -8.47 -17.50 -8.39
C GLY A 48 -9.52 -16.42 -8.09
N SER A 49 -9.85 -16.19 -6.83
CA SER A 49 -10.79 -15.15 -6.38
C SER A 49 -10.09 -13.80 -6.34
N VAL A 50 -10.73 -12.75 -6.86
CA VAL A 50 -10.16 -11.40 -6.80
C VAL A 50 -9.99 -10.98 -5.32
N LEU A 51 -8.77 -10.62 -4.95
CA LEU A 51 -8.46 -10.09 -3.61
C LEU A 51 -8.94 -8.63 -3.52
N PRO A 52 -9.40 -8.18 -2.33
CA PRO A 52 -9.90 -6.82 -2.15
C PRO A 52 -8.84 -5.74 -2.34
N ASP A 53 -7.57 -6.04 -2.02
CA ASP A 53 -6.45 -5.10 -2.12
C ASP A 53 -5.22 -5.76 -2.78
N ASP A 54 -4.32 -4.94 -3.33
CA ASP A 54 -3.00 -5.36 -3.79
C ASP A 54 -2.00 -5.33 -2.62
N MET A 55 -1.63 -6.51 -2.11
CA MET A 55 -0.68 -6.63 -0.99
C MET A 55 0.69 -6.01 -1.30
N ALA A 56 1.17 -6.16 -2.54
CA ALA A 56 2.48 -5.62 -2.92
C ALA A 56 2.47 -4.09 -2.92
N GLU A 57 1.35 -3.49 -3.31
CA GLU A 57 1.14 -2.06 -3.23
C GLU A 57 1.13 -1.55 -1.79
N ILE A 58 0.41 -2.22 -0.88
CA ILE A 58 0.37 -1.84 0.55
C ILE A 58 1.77 -1.95 1.17
N ILE A 59 2.44 -3.10 1.01
CA ILE A 59 3.79 -3.32 1.56
C ILE A 59 4.78 -2.32 0.96
N GLY A 60 4.71 -2.06 -0.36
CA GLY A 60 5.53 -1.05 -1.01
C GLY A 60 5.30 0.34 -0.43
N ASN A 61 4.04 0.75 -0.29
CA ASN A 61 3.68 2.04 0.28
C ASN A 61 4.17 2.18 1.73
N ASP A 62 4.08 1.13 2.55
CA ASP A 62 4.60 1.12 3.92
C ASP A 62 6.12 1.35 3.96
N LEU A 63 6.86 0.58 3.18
CA LEU A 63 8.31 0.70 3.09
C LEU A 63 8.72 2.08 2.54
N ARG A 64 7.96 2.65 1.59
CA ARG A 64 8.16 4.02 1.11
C ARG A 64 7.90 5.05 2.19
N ASN A 65 6.79 4.94 2.92
CA ASN A 65 6.37 5.88 3.96
C ASN A 65 7.36 5.91 5.14
N SER A 66 8.16 4.85 5.32
CA SER A 66 9.27 4.83 6.27
C SER A 66 10.41 5.80 5.92
N GLY A 67 10.55 6.18 4.65
CA GLY A 67 11.67 6.97 4.13
C GLY A 67 12.98 6.19 3.91
N TYR A 68 13.07 4.93 4.33
CA TYR A 68 14.27 4.09 4.17
C TYR A 68 14.36 3.42 2.81
N TYR A 69 13.22 3.16 2.17
CA TYR A 69 13.13 2.37 0.95
C TYR A 69 12.41 3.10 -0.17
N SER A 70 12.79 2.76 -1.39
CA SER A 70 12.15 3.23 -2.61
C SER A 70 11.63 2.02 -3.40
N PRO A 71 10.34 1.67 -3.26
CA PRO A 71 9.75 0.58 -4.02
C PRO A 71 9.86 0.81 -5.52
N ILE A 72 10.32 -0.21 -6.25
CA ILE A 72 10.37 -0.18 -7.71
C ILE A 72 8.93 -0.36 -8.23
N PRO A 73 8.43 0.53 -9.11
CA PRO A 73 7.08 0.40 -9.66
C PRO A 73 6.88 -0.93 -10.40
N LYS A 74 5.73 -1.56 -10.22
CA LYS A 74 5.41 -2.90 -10.79
C LYS A 74 5.56 -2.95 -12.32
N GLN A 75 5.21 -1.88 -13.01
CA GLN A 75 5.34 -1.74 -14.47
C GLN A 75 6.78 -1.65 -14.95
N ASN A 76 7.74 -1.34 -14.06
CA ASN A 76 9.16 -1.28 -14.38
C ASN A 76 9.86 -2.62 -14.13
N MET A 77 9.18 -3.60 -13.52
CA MET A 77 9.76 -4.91 -13.22
C MET A 77 9.87 -5.76 -14.50
N ILE A 78 11.05 -6.32 -14.73
CA ILE A 78 11.33 -7.19 -15.90
C ILE A 78 10.63 -8.56 -15.74
N SER A 79 10.58 -9.07 -14.50
CA SER A 79 9.88 -10.31 -14.14
C SER A 79 9.09 -10.13 -12.84
N GLN A 80 8.03 -10.92 -12.68
CA GLN A 80 7.14 -10.88 -11.52
C GLN A 80 6.98 -12.28 -10.89
N PRO A 81 8.06 -12.85 -10.31
CA PRO A 81 8.02 -14.14 -9.66
C PRO A 81 7.13 -14.12 -8.41
N SER A 82 6.32 -15.17 -8.25
CA SER A 82 5.46 -15.36 -7.07
C SER A 82 6.09 -16.26 -6.01
N GLN A 83 7.15 -16.99 -6.38
CA GLN A 83 7.87 -17.90 -5.49
C GLN A 83 9.38 -17.65 -5.52
N ALA A 84 10.07 -18.01 -4.44
CA ALA A 84 11.51 -17.86 -4.30
C ALA A 84 12.29 -18.58 -5.42
N SER A 85 11.84 -19.76 -5.84
CA SER A 85 12.46 -20.56 -6.90
C SER A 85 12.32 -19.94 -8.29
N GLU A 86 11.39 -19.00 -8.48
CA GLU A 86 11.13 -18.32 -9.75
C GLU A 86 11.99 -17.05 -9.92
N ILE A 87 12.72 -16.64 -8.87
CA ILE A 87 13.50 -15.40 -8.90
C ILE A 87 14.69 -15.50 -9.85
N ILE A 88 14.72 -14.63 -10.85
CA ILE A 88 15.88 -14.40 -11.69
C ILE A 88 16.60 -13.14 -11.16
N PHE A 89 17.57 -13.31 -10.26
CA PHE A 89 18.23 -12.19 -9.58
C PHE A 89 18.84 -11.14 -10.52
N ARG A 90 19.31 -11.57 -11.70
CA ARG A 90 19.85 -10.68 -12.73
C ARG A 90 18.84 -9.61 -13.16
N ASP A 91 17.55 -9.94 -13.23
CA ASP A 91 16.50 -9.01 -13.63
C ASP A 91 16.37 -7.87 -12.60
N PHE A 92 16.43 -8.20 -11.31
CA PHE A 92 16.38 -7.24 -10.23
C PHE A 92 17.69 -6.43 -10.09
N LYS A 93 18.85 -7.05 -10.35
CA LYS A 93 20.14 -6.34 -10.45
C LYS A 93 20.10 -5.27 -11.54
N ALA A 94 19.52 -5.58 -12.70
CA ALA A 94 19.40 -4.63 -13.81
C ALA A 94 18.51 -3.41 -13.46
N LEU A 95 17.57 -3.58 -12.53
CA LEU A 95 16.71 -2.51 -12.02
C LEU A 95 17.34 -1.72 -10.87
N GLY A 96 18.56 -2.08 -10.44
CA GLY A 96 19.22 -1.48 -9.27
C GLY A 96 18.58 -1.86 -7.94
N ALA A 97 17.76 -2.91 -7.88
CA ALA A 97 17.14 -3.36 -6.65
C ALA A 97 18.21 -3.92 -5.70
N GLN A 98 18.21 -3.46 -4.45
CA GLN A 98 19.06 -4.03 -3.39
C GLN A 98 18.39 -5.24 -2.74
N TYR A 99 17.06 -5.22 -2.68
CA TYR A 99 16.24 -6.28 -2.13
C TYR A 99 15.08 -6.62 -3.07
N VAL A 100 14.65 -7.88 -3.03
CA VAL A 100 13.43 -8.34 -3.70
C VAL A 100 12.57 -9.13 -2.72
N MET A 101 11.30 -8.79 -2.64
CA MET A 101 10.27 -9.52 -1.92
C MET A 101 9.33 -10.19 -2.92
N VAL A 102 9.09 -11.47 -2.71
CA VAL A 102 8.10 -12.27 -3.44
C VAL A 102 7.14 -12.92 -2.44
N GLY A 103 5.97 -13.32 -2.93
CA GLY A 103 5.07 -14.10 -2.12
C GLY A 103 3.85 -14.59 -2.88
N SER A 104 3.09 -15.44 -2.19
CA SER A 104 1.86 -16.02 -2.70
C SER A 104 0.78 -16.03 -1.64
N VAL A 105 -0.46 -15.93 -2.09
CA VAL A 105 -1.67 -16.01 -1.28
C VAL A 105 -2.43 -17.25 -1.72
N ALA A 106 -2.72 -18.14 -0.76
CA ALA A 106 -3.48 -19.35 -0.97
C ALA A 106 -4.71 -19.40 -0.03
N PRO A 107 -5.86 -19.91 -0.49
CA PRO A 107 -6.98 -20.23 0.40
C PRO A 107 -6.61 -21.34 1.37
N ALA A 108 -7.02 -21.20 2.63
CA ALA A 108 -6.80 -22.19 3.68
C ALA A 108 -8.01 -22.26 4.61
N GLY A 109 -8.96 -23.17 4.34
CA GLY A 109 -10.10 -23.44 5.22
C GLY A 109 -10.98 -22.21 5.52
N GLY A 110 -11.33 -21.42 4.50
CA GLY A 110 -12.12 -20.19 4.66
C GLY A 110 -11.30 -18.97 5.10
N ARG A 111 -9.98 -19.13 5.27
CA ARG A 111 -9.00 -18.07 5.52
C ARG A 111 -8.07 -17.93 4.33
N LEU A 112 -7.22 -16.92 4.37
CA LEU A 112 -6.07 -16.76 3.50
C LEU A 112 -4.80 -17.15 4.26
N GLN A 113 -3.86 -17.75 3.55
CA GLN A 113 -2.54 -18.12 4.02
C GLN A 113 -1.54 -17.51 3.05
N VAL A 114 -0.81 -16.51 3.53
CA VAL A 114 0.20 -15.78 2.77
C VAL A 114 1.58 -16.35 3.10
N GLN A 115 2.40 -16.60 2.09
CA GLN A 115 3.80 -16.95 2.23
C GLN A 115 4.62 -15.87 1.55
N TYR A 116 5.71 -15.45 2.16
CA TYR A 116 6.55 -14.41 1.60
C TYR A 116 8.02 -14.70 1.90
N ALA A 117 8.88 -14.20 1.03
CA ALA A 117 10.31 -14.27 1.20
C ALA A 117 10.97 -12.99 0.68
N LEU A 118 11.99 -12.54 1.39
CA LEU A 118 12.78 -11.35 1.11
C LEU A 118 14.22 -11.78 0.90
N PHE A 119 14.83 -11.32 -0.18
CA PHE A 119 16.18 -11.66 -0.57
C PHE A 119 17.04 -10.41 -0.73
N ASN A 120 18.32 -10.54 -0.40
CA ASN A 120 19.35 -9.62 -0.85
C ASN A 120 19.68 -9.95 -2.30
N VAL A 121 19.55 -8.98 -3.20
CA VAL A 121 19.72 -9.20 -4.64
C VAL A 121 21.19 -9.40 -5.02
N ALA A 122 22.12 -8.73 -4.34
CA ALA A 122 23.54 -8.81 -4.64
C ALA A 122 24.14 -10.16 -4.21
N THR A 123 23.82 -10.62 -3.00
CA THR A 123 24.33 -11.88 -2.44
C THR A 123 23.45 -13.09 -2.73
N GLU A 124 22.25 -12.86 -3.27
CA GLU A 124 21.24 -13.89 -3.57
C GLU A 124 20.81 -14.69 -2.32
N GLN A 125 21.05 -14.11 -1.14
CA GLN A 125 20.75 -14.76 0.14
C GLN A 125 19.35 -14.40 0.60
N GLN A 126 18.64 -15.40 1.14
CA GLN A 126 17.39 -15.18 1.84
C GLN A 126 17.66 -14.39 3.12
N VAL A 127 16.99 -13.25 3.26
CA VAL A 127 17.06 -12.38 4.44
C VAL A 127 15.96 -12.74 5.43
N LEU A 128 14.74 -12.96 4.91
CA LEU A 128 13.56 -13.29 5.68
C LEU A 128 12.69 -14.25 4.88
N THR A 129 12.05 -15.18 5.56
CA THR A 129 10.90 -15.93 5.04
C THR A 129 9.87 -16.02 6.15
N GLY A 130 8.60 -16.05 5.78
CA GLY A 130 7.54 -16.12 6.76
C GLY A 130 6.21 -16.49 6.15
N SER A 131 5.25 -16.70 7.04
CA SER A 131 3.87 -16.93 6.69
C SER A 131 2.96 -16.18 7.65
N VAL A 132 1.81 -15.74 7.15
CA VAL A 132 0.77 -15.08 7.95
C VAL A 132 -0.59 -15.54 7.45
N SER A 133 -1.54 -15.71 8.36
CA SER A 133 -2.90 -16.11 8.03
C SER A 133 -3.93 -15.16 8.60
N GLY A 134 -5.03 -14.99 7.86
CA GLY A 134 -6.05 -13.98 8.15
C GLY A 134 -7.35 -14.30 7.41
N SER A 135 -8.44 -13.65 7.78
CA SER A 135 -9.60 -13.60 6.88
C SER A 135 -9.30 -12.73 5.65
N VAL A 136 -10.19 -12.76 4.67
CA VAL A 136 -10.11 -11.87 3.49
C VAL A 136 -10.11 -10.40 3.92
N ASP A 137 -10.94 -10.03 4.90
CA ASP A 137 -11.02 -8.65 5.43
C ASP A 137 -9.75 -8.19 6.17
N GLN A 138 -8.87 -9.13 6.53
CA GLN A 138 -7.59 -8.86 7.19
C GLN A 138 -6.43 -8.78 6.21
N LEU A 139 -6.66 -8.78 4.89
CA LEU A 139 -5.61 -8.74 3.87
C LEU A 139 -4.66 -7.54 4.07
N ARG A 140 -5.24 -6.37 4.37
CA ARG A 140 -4.49 -5.16 4.68
C ARG A 140 -3.68 -5.29 5.97
N ASP A 141 -4.28 -5.84 7.03
CA ASP A 141 -3.58 -6.08 8.31
C ASP A 141 -2.39 -7.05 8.14
N MET A 142 -2.56 -8.10 7.32
CA MET A 142 -1.48 -9.02 6.97
C MET A 142 -0.36 -8.33 6.17
N SER A 143 -0.72 -7.41 5.28
CA SER A 143 0.24 -6.64 4.48
C SER A 143 1.11 -5.73 5.37
N HIS A 144 0.48 -4.95 6.26
CA HIS A 144 1.20 -4.13 7.23
C HIS A 144 2.10 -4.96 8.16
N TYR A 145 1.62 -6.13 8.60
CA TYR A 145 2.44 -7.04 9.39
C TYR A 145 3.68 -7.53 8.63
N ILE A 146 3.54 -7.92 7.35
CA ILE A 146 4.68 -8.32 6.51
C ILE A 146 5.67 -7.16 6.35
N ALA A 147 5.17 -5.95 6.13
CA ALA A 147 6.00 -4.76 6.05
C ALA A 147 6.75 -4.50 7.37
N ASP A 148 6.09 -4.65 8.52
CA ASP A 148 6.70 -4.49 9.85
C ASP A 148 7.84 -5.48 10.06
N GLN A 149 7.59 -6.78 9.78
CA GLN A 149 8.60 -7.83 9.94
C GLN A 149 9.80 -7.62 9.00
N SER A 150 9.53 -7.21 7.76
CA SER A 150 10.58 -6.99 6.76
C SER A 150 11.41 -5.75 7.10
N PHE A 151 10.76 -4.67 7.51
CA PHE A 151 11.42 -3.44 7.94
C PHE A 151 12.30 -3.68 9.16
N GLU A 152 11.78 -4.36 10.19
CA GLU A 152 12.53 -4.71 11.39
C GLU A 152 13.71 -5.61 11.07
N LYS A 153 13.52 -6.62 10.20
CA LYS A 153 14.61 -7.52 9.82
C LYS A 153 15.75 -6.80 9.10
N LEU A 154 15.43 -5.83 8.24
CA LEU A 154 16.42 -5.11 7.45
C LEU A 154 17.11 -3.98 8.23
N THR A 155 16.40 -3.34 9.17
CA THR A 155 16.88 -2.12 9.84
C THR A 155 17.26 -2.33 11.31
N GLY A 156 16.75 -3.39 11.95
CA GLY A 156 16.80 -3.59 13.40
C GLY A 156 15.84 -2.70 14.19
N ILE A 157 15.01 -1.89 13.51
CA ILE A 157 14.04 -0.98 14.12
C ILE A 157 12.65 -1.59 13.95
N LYS A 158 11.90 -1.71 15.04
CA LYS A 158 10.53 -2.23 15.00
C LYS A 158 9.64 -1.39 14.06
N GLY A 159 8.95 -2.08 13.16
CA GLY A 159 7.96 -1.45 12.26
C GLY A 159 6.74 -0.90 13.01
N ALA A 160 6.12 0.12 12.43
CA ALA A 160 4.93 0.79 12.98
C ALA A 160 3.75 0.86 11.99
N PHE A 161 3.79 0.09 10.91
CA PHE A 161 2.76 0.11 9.86
C PHE A 161 1.46 -0.54 10.33
N SER A 162 1.51 -1.46 11.29
CA SER A 162 0.29 -2.03 11.90
C SER A 162 -0.36 -1.12 12.96
N THR A 163 0.12 0.11 13.13
CA THR A 163 -0.43 1.05 14.13
C THR A 163 -1.66 1.80 13.63
N ARG A 164 -2.28 2.57 14.53
CA ARG A 164 -3.50 3.36 14.25
C ARG A 164 -3.32 4.78 14.75
N LEU A 165 -3.99 5.72 14.09
CA LEU A 165 -4.04 7.12 14.49
C LEU A 165 -5.40 7.44 15.11
N LEU A 166 -5.38 8.34 16.09
CA LEU A 166 -6.57 8.97 16.65
C LEU A 166 -6.42 10.49 16.46
N TYR A 167 -7.38 11.13 15.81
CA TYR A 167 -7.33 12.55 15.49
C TYR A 167 -8.72 13.17 15.49
N VAL A 168 -8.79 14.50 15.53
CA VAL A 168 -10.06 15.24 15.41
C VAL A 168 -10.14 15.88 14.02
N THR A 169 -11.22 15.62 13.29
CA THR A 169 -11.55 16.37 12.07
C THR A 169 -12.44 17.55 12.40
N ALA A 170 -12.29 18.63 11.63
CA ALA A 170 -13.14 19.81 11.72
C ALA A 170 -13.82 20.04 10.37
N GLU A 171 -15.12 19.77 10.31
CA GLU A 171 -15.95 20.03 9.12
C GLU A 171 -16.66 21.37 9.30
N ARG A 172 -16.27 22.36 8.50
CA ARG A 172 -16.85 23.70 8.56
C ARG A 172 -18.05 23.83 7.63
N PHE A 173 -19.23 23.99 8.20
CA PHE A 173 -20.48 24.22 7.47
C PHE A 173 -20.81 25.71 7.28
N SER A 174 -20.34 26.58 8.18
CA SER A 174 -20.41 28.04 8.03
C SER A 174 -19.35 28.74 8.89
N GLU A 175 -19.25 30.08 8.82
CA GLU A 175 -18.31 30.85 9.66
C GLU A 175 -18.45 30.55 11.15
N LYS A 176 -19.68 30.31 11.63
CA LYS A 176 -19.98 30.04 13.05
C LYS A 176 -20.36 28.58 13.34
N ASN A 177 -20.42 27.71 12.33
CA ASN A 177 -20.82 26.31 12.50
C ASN A 177 -19.70 25.39 12.01
N THR A 178 -18.99 24.76 12.95
CA THR A 178 -17.96 23.75 12.69
C THR A 178 -18.28 22.52 13.52
N ARG A 179 -18.38 21.36 12.87
CA ARG A 179 -18.50 20.07 13.55
C ARG A 179 -17.11 19.52 13.78
N TYR A 180 -16.83 19.12 15.01
CA TYR A 180 -15.62 18.41 15.37
C TYR A 180 -15.95 16.93 15.59
N THR A 181 -15.23 16.04 14.93
CA THR A 181 -15.45 14.59 15.05
C THR A 181 -14.15 13.91 15.46
N LEU A 182 -14.19 13.11 16.53
CA LEU A 182 -13.08 12.22 16.86
C LEU A 182 -13.08 11.05 15.88
N GLN A 183 -11.93 10.78 15.27
CA GLN A 183 -11.77 9.77 14.22
C GLN A 183 -10.59 8.86 14.55
N ARG A 184 -10.73 7.58 14.22
CA ARG A 184 -9.64 6.58 14.29
C ARG A 184 -9.41 5.98 12.91
N SER A 185 -8.16 5.86 12.49
CA SER A 185 -7.76 5.20 11.23
C SER A 185 -6.56 4.29 11.44
N ASP A 186 -6.19 3.53 10.41
CA ASP A 186 -4.85 2.96 10.31
C ASP A 186 -3.79 4.07 10.20
N TYR A 187 -2.52 3.69 10.38
CA TYR A 187 -1.41 4.64 10.36
C TYR A 187 -1.34 5.46 9.07
N ASP A 188 -1.77 4.88 7.94
CA ASP A 188 -1.77 5.47 6.61
C ASP A 188 -3.05 6.23 6.25
N GLY A 189 -3.97 6.38 7.20
CA GLY A 189 -5.23 7.09 7.02
C GLY A 189 -6.39 6.22 6.52
N ALA A 190 -6.13 4.97 6.12
CA ALA A 190 -7.18 4.05 5.67
C ALA A 190 -8.12 3.63 6.82
N ARG A 191 -9.32 3.16 6.44
CA ARG A 191 -10.35 2.65 7.37
C ARG A 191 -10.70 3.64 8.50
N ALA A 192 -10.77 4.93 8.18
CA ALA A 192 -11.17 5.98 9.11
C ALA A 192 -12.64 5.80 9.55
N VAL A 193 -12.88 5.86 10.87
CA VAL A 193 -14.21 5.80 11.51
C VAL A 193 -14.37 6.84 12.59
#